data_AF-A0A9X5UIN2-F1
#
_entry.id   AF-A0A9X5UIN2-F1
#
_cell.length_a   1.000
_cell.length_b   1.000
_cell.length_c   1.000
_cell.angle_alpha   90.00
_cell.angle_beta   90.00
_cell.angle_gamma   90.00
#
_symmetry.space_group_name_H-M   'P 1'
#
loop_
_entity.id
_entity.type
_entity.pdbx_description
1 polymer ?
#
loop_
_entity_poly.entity_id
_entity_poly.type
_entity_poly.pdbx_seq_one_letter_code
_entity_poly.pdbx_strand_id
1 'polypeptide(L)'
;MFADLSGLPPLLVQVGAHEILLDDAVRLAGQAGAHDVDVTLEIWPGVPHVFQNFAGALEEADEALDRAGQFLSRCLAASPAS
;
A
#
# COMPACT_ATOMS: atom_id res chain seq x y z
N MET A 1 5.81 -16.07 -0.43
CA MET A 1 4.39 -16.04 -0.80
C MET A 1 4.21 -17.03 -1.95
N PHE A 2 3.23 -17.92 -1.89
CA PHE A 2 3.02 -19.00 -2.89
C PHE A 2 1.70 -18.85 -3.68
N ALA A 3 1.11 -17.66 -3.67
CA ALA A 3 -0.15 -17.39 -4.36
C ALA A 3 0.14 -16.78 -5.74
N ASP A 4 -0.61 -17.22 -6.75
CA ASP A 4 -0.71 -16.52 -8.03
C ASP A 4 -1.45 -15.21 -7.80
N LEU A 5 -0.80 -14.08 -8.11
CA LEU A 5 -1.35 -12.73 -7.92
C LEU A 5 -1.89 -12.13 -9.21
N SER A 6 -1.87 -12.89 -10.31
CA SER A 6 -2.33 -12.41 -11.61
C SER A 6 -3.81 -12.00 -11.57
N GLY A 7 -4.14 -10.88 -12.22
CA GLY A 7 -5.51 -10.38 -12.32
C GLY A 7 -6.04 -9.68 -11.07
N LEU A 8 -5.22 -9.47 -10.04
CA LEU A 8 -5.57 -8.57 -8.94
C LEU A 8 -5.71 -7.11 -9.44
N PRO A 9 -6.57 -6.30 -8.79
CA PRO A 9 -6.63 -4.87 -9.07
C PRO A 9 -5.33 -4.18 -8.62
N PRO A 10 -5.10 -2.91 -9.01
CA PRO A 10 -3.97 -2.14 -8.52
C PRO A 10 -3.87 -2.17 -6.99
N LEU A 11 -2.64 -2.30 -6.47
CA LEU A 11 -2.37 -2.42 -5.05
C LEU A 11 -1.59 -1.21 -4.52
N LEU A 12 -2.02 -0.71 -3.37
CA LEU A 12 -1.23 0.20 -2.53
C LEU A 12 -0.81 -0.55 -1.27
N VAL A 13 0.49 -0.61 -0.99
CA VAL A 13 1.06 -1.24 0.20
C VAL A 13 1.82 -0.16 0.99
N GLN A 14 1.40 0.11 2.22
CA GLN A 14 2.06 1.06 3.13
C GLN A 14 2.60 0.31 4.35
N VAL A 15 3.87 0.54 4.71
CA VAL A 15 4.55 -0.16 5.81
C VAL A 15 5.55 0.75 6.52
N GLY A 16 5.78 0.53 7.81
CA GLY A 16 6.83 1.22 8.56
C GLY A 16 8.24 0.68 8.27
N ALA A 17 9.25 1.54 8.23
CA ALA A 17 10.65 1.17 7.95
C ALA A 17 11.32 0.35 9.08
N HIS A 18 10.76 0.37 10.28
CA HIS A 18 11.25 -0.39 11.44
C HIS A 18 10.28 -1.50 11.85
N GLU A 19 9.40 -1.89 10.95
CA GLU A 19 8.41 -2.91 11.19
C GLU A 19 8.95 -4.30 10.89
N ILE A 20 8.62 -5.29 11.73
CA ILE A 20 8.99 -6.69 11.51
C ILE A 20 8.45 -7.20 10.15
N LEU A 21 7.35 -6.62 9.68
CA LEU A 21 6.68 -6.99 8.43
C LEU A 21 7.19 -6.23 7.20
N LEU A 22 8.25 -5.40 7.32
CA LEU A 22 8.82 -4.69 6.17
C LEU A 22 9.21 -5.65 5.05
N ASP A 23 9.89 -6.74 5.39
CA ASP A 23 10.30 -7.74 4.40
C ASP A 23 9.09 -8.42 3.73
N ASP A 24 8.01 -8.64 4.47
CA ASP A 24 6.79 -9.21 3.91
C ASP A 24 6.10 -8.24 2.94
N ALA A 25 6.05 -6.95 3.26
CA ALA A 25 5.52 -5.92 2.37
C ALA A 25 6.34 -5.78 1.08
N VAL A 26 7.68 -5.77 1.19
CA VAL A 26 8.59 -5.74 0.04
C VAL A 26 8.42 -7.00 -0.83
N ARG A 27 8.29 -8.18 -0.21
CA ARG A 27 8.08 -9.43 -0.93
C ARG A 27 6.72 -9.47 -1.63
N LEU A 28 5.66 -8.99 -0.99
CA LEU A 28 4.34 -8.87 -1.61
C LEU A 28 4.39 -7.96 -2.84
N ALA A 29 4.96 -6.75 -2.69
CA ALA A 29 5.07 -5.80 -3.80
C ALA A 29 5.90 -6.37 -4.96
N GLY A 30 7.03 -7.01 -4.66
CA GLY A 30 7.87 -7.66 -5.68
C GLY A 30 7.15 -8.80 -6.41
N GLN A 31 6.36 -9.62 -5.70
CA GLN A 31 5.57 -10.67 -6.34
C GLN A 31 4.41 -10.10 -7.16
N ALA A 32 3.68 -9.11 -6.66
CA ALA A 32 2.59 -8.47 -7.40
C ALA A 32 3.10 -7.88 -8.73
N GLY A 33 4.22 -7.15 -8.69
CA GLY A 33 4.84 -6.61 -9.90
C GLY A 33 5.33 -7.71 -10.87
N ALA A 34 5.82 -8.85 -10.37
CA ALA A 34 6.20 -9.99 -11.21
C ALA A 34 5.00 -10.68 -11.90
N HIS A 35 3.78 -10.41 -11.44
CA HIS A 35 2.52 -10.89 -12.00
C HIS A 35 1.77 -9.79 -12.80
N ASP A 36 2.49 -8.75 -13.26
CA ASP A 36 1.95 -7.61 -14.01
C ASP A 36 0.83 -6.84 -13.30
N VAL A 37 0.78 -6.90 -11.96
CA VAL A 37 -0.13 -6.10 -11.14
C VAL A 37 0.50 -4.73 -10.91
N ASP A 38 -0.24 -3.66 -11.18
CA ASP A 38 0.16 -2.29 -10.81
C ASP A 38 0.23 -2.18 -9.29
N VAL A 39 1.43 -1.97 -8.75
CA VAL A 39 1.68 -1.95 -7.31
C VAL A 39 2.52 -0.75 -6.91
N THR A 40 2.03 -0.01 -5.93
CA THR A 40 2.77 1.06 -5.27
C THR A 40 3.12 0.61 -3.85
N LEU A 41 4.42 0.59 -3.53
CA LEU A 41 4.93 0.35 -2.18
C LEU A 41 5.43 1.67 -1.58
N GLU A 42 4.94 2.00 -0.39
CA GLU A 42 5.36 3.17 0.39
C GLU A 42 5.94 2.72 1.72
N ILE A 43 7.21 3.07 1.96
CA ILE A 43 7.92 2.74 3.19
C ILE A 43 8.09 4.02 4.00
N TRP A 44 7.54 4.03 5.21
CA TRP A 44 7.45 5.22 6.05
C TRP A 44 8.49 5.17 7.18
N PRO A 45 9.41 6.15 7.29
CA PRO A 45 10.42 6.17 8.35
C PRO A 45 9.81 6.53 9.71
N GLY A 46 10.28 5.91 10.78
CA GLY A 46 9.96 6.35 12.16
C GLY A 46 8.55 6.07 12.67
N VAL A 47 7.71 5.37 11.91
CA VAL A 47 6.31 5.10 12.28
C VAL A 47 6.11 3.69 12.88
N PRO A 48 5.14 3.50 13.80
CA PRO A 48 4.80 2.17 14.34
C PRO A 48 4.01 1.32 13.33
N HIS A 49 3.81 0.04 13.68
CA HIS A 49 2.90 -0.84 12.93
C HIS A 49 1.47 -0.27 12.89
N VAL A 50 0.87 -0.22 11.70
CA VAL A 50 -0.47 0.36 11.45
C VAL A 50 -0.57 1.80 11.98
N PHE A 51 0.44 2.61 11.67
CA PHE A 51 0.52 4.00 12.10
C PHE A 51 -0.67 4.87 11.66
N GLN A 52 -1.40 4.45 10.62
CA GLN A 52 -2.64 5.09 10.16
C GLN A 52 -3.70 5.19 11.27
N ASN A 53 -3.67 4.31 12.27
CA ASN A 53 -4.56 4.38 13.44
C ASN A 53 -4.33 5.61 14.33
N PHE A 54 -3.23 6.33 14.14
CA PHE A 54 -2.90 7.56 14.87
C PHE A 54 -3.28 8.84 14.09
N ALA A 55 -4.19 8.74 13.13
CA ALA A 55 -4.74 9.90 12.41
C ALA A 55 -5.22 11.00 13.38
N GLY A 56 -4.89 12.25 13.07
CA GLY A 56 -5.11 13.42 13.92
C GLY A 56 -4.13 13.59 15.09
N ALA A 57 -3.23 12.61 15.32
CA ALA A 57 -2.19 12.66 16.33
C ALA A 57 -0.77 12.51 15.77
N LEU A 58 -0.63 11.96 14.56
CA LEU A 58 0.62 11.78 13.83
C LEU A 58 0.44 12.29 12.39
N GLU A 59 1.30 13.21 11.95
CA GLU A 59 1.21 13.82 10.62
C GLU A 59 1.37 12.77 9.52
N GLU A 60 2.30 11.83 9.70
CA GLU A 60 2.52 10.73 8.77
C GLU A 60 1.26 9.86 8.61
N ALA A 61 0.47 9.68 9.68
CA ALA A 61 -0.77 8.90 9.62
C ALA A 61 -1.83 9.59 8.75
N ASP A 62 -1.97 10.90 8.89
CA ASP A 62 -2.89 11.71 8.09
C ASP A 62 -2.45 11.72 6.62
N GLU A 63 -1.16 11.94 6.35
CA GLU A 63 -0.61 11.89 5.00
C GLU A 63 -0.79 10.52 4.33
N ALA A 64 -0.55 9.43 5.06
CA ALA A 64 -0.72 8.08 4.53
C ALA A 64 -2.18 7.79 4.16
N LEU A 65 -3.15 8.26 4.95
CA LEU A 65 -4.57 8.13 4.65
C LEU A 65 -5.00 8.99 3.47
N ASP A 66 -4.48 10.23 3.37
CA ASP A 66 -4.72 11.09 2.21
C ASP A 66 -4.21 10.44 0.92
N ARG A 67 -3.00 9.86 0.96
CA ARG A 67 -2.44 9.12 -0.18
C ARG A 67 -3.26 7.89 -0.54
N ALA A 68 -3.77 7.16 0.45
CA ALA A 68 -4.69 6.05 0.21
C ALA A 68 -6.01 6.51 -0.43
N GLY A 69 -6.58 7.63 0.02
CA GLY A 69 -7.77 8.24 -0.59
C GLY A 69 -7.53 8.67 -2.04
N GLN A 70 -6.39 9.28 -2.33
CA GLN A 70 -6.00 9.65 -3.69
C GLN A 70 -5.80 8.41 -4.58
N PHE A 71 -5.19 7.36 -4.05
CA PHE A 71 -5.03 6.08 -4.75
C PHE A 71 -6.38 5.48 -5.13
N LEU A 72 -7.30 5.35 -4.18
CA LEU A 72 -8.66 4.84 -4.43
C LEU A 72 -9.39 5.68 -5.48
N SER A 73 -9.31 7.01 -5.37
CA SER A 73 -9.94 7.92 -6.33
C SER A 73 -9.42 7.72 -7.76
N ARG A 74 -8.10 7.53 -7.93
CA ARG A 74 -7.49 7.23 -9.23
C ARG A 74 -7.95 5.87 -9.78
N CYS A 75 -7.94 4.82 -8.96
CA CYS A 75 -8.35 3.48 -9.38
C CYS A 75 -9.83 3.41 -9.79
N LEU A 76 -10.70 4.10 -9.05
CA LEU A 76 -12.13 4.17 -9.34
C LEU A 76 -12.43 5.01 -10.58
N ALA A 77 -11.66 6.06 -10.85
CA ALA A 77 -11.79 6.85 -12.07
C ALA A 77 -11.28 6.10 -13.31
N ALA A 78 -10.29 5.23 -13.16
CA ALA A 78 -9.72 4.43 -14.24
C ALA A 78 -10.55 3.18 -14.59
N SER A 79 -11.41 2.73 -13.67
CA SER A 79 -12.35 1.64 -13.92
C SER A 79 -13.55 2.15 -14.72
N PRO A 80 -13.80 1.68 -15.95
CA PRO A 80 -15.04 2.02 -16.64
C PRO A 80 -16.21 1.47 -15.81
N ALA A 81 -17.23 2.30 -15.59
CA ALA A 81 -18.49 1.85 -14.97
C ALA A 81 -19.02 0.65 -15.76
N SER A 82 -19.18 -0.48 -15.07
CA SER A 82 -19.77 -1.71 -15.63
C SER A 82 -21.23 -1.52 -15.99
#